data_AF-A0A6F9CGR4-F1
#
_entry.id   AF-A0A6F9CGR4-F1
#
_cell.length_a   1.000
_cell.length_b   1.000
_cell.length_c   1.000
_cell.angle_alpha   90.00
_cell.angle_beta   90.00
_cell.angle_gamma   90.00
#
_symmetry.space_group_name_H-M   'P 1'
#
loop_
_entity.id
_entity.type
_entity.pdbx_description
1 polymer ?
#
loop_
_entity_poly.entity_id
_entity_poly.type
_entity_poly.pdbx_seq_one_letter_code
_entity_poly.pdbx_strand_id
1 'polypeptide(L)'
;MAEKIDIEGKASNGEAHLDEQVANGLGHKKCSNETTAEKIKRLVMANLLVILTVAGVIIGVFIGLGVRHMELSRTQILYVGFPGELLIRLLKMIIIPLVVCSLVSGAASIDPKALGKLGGWAMLFFLVTTLIASAIGVIMAFIISPGSNTGSKPILSGDGELPQAKEVVDSFLDLIRNIFPSNLVSAAFQSVSILLYHTYNRKRETET
;
A
#
# COMPACT_ATOMS: atom_id res chain seq x y z
N MET A 1 13.10 68.57 2.40
CA MET A 1 11.87 69.36 2.61
C MET A 1 10.82 68.76 1.70
N ALA A 2 10.01 67.84 2.21
CA ALA A 2 8.74 68.11 2.87
C ALA A 2 7.65 68.45 1.84
N GLU A 3 6.79 67.48 1.56
CA GLU A 3 5.35 67.73 1.47
C GLU A 3 4.60 66.49 1.94
N LYS A 4 3.69 66.71 2.88
CA LYS A 4 2.72 65.78 3.45
C LYS A 4 1.41 66.54 3.36
N ILE A 5 0.43 66.03 2.63
CA ILE A 5 -0.98 66.34 2.88
C ILE A 5 -1.78 65.05 2.68
N ASP A 6 -2.46 64.69 3.76
CA ASP A 6 -3.43 63.60 3.94
C ASP A 6 -4.77 63.89 3.23
N ILE A 7 -5.72 62.96 3.45
CA ILE A 7 -7.19 63.07 3.42
C ILE A 7 -7.78 62.20 2.30
N GLU A 8 -8.13 60.94 2.59
CA GLU A 8 -9.39 60.47 3.20
C GLU A 8 -10.38 60.05 2.09
N GLY A 9 -10.98 58.88 2.24
CA GLY A 9 -12.15 58.54 1.45
C GLY A 9 -12.26 57.08 1.05
N LYS A 10 -12.96 56.34 1.91
CA LYS A 10 -13.87 55.23 1.57
C LYS A 10 -13.29 53.82 1.56
N ALA A 11 -13.27 53.29 2.79
CA ALA A 11 -13.56 51.90 3.09
C ALA A 11 -14.83 51.40 2.39
N SER A 12 -14.83 50.09 2.15
CA SER A 12 -15.99 49.18 2.21
C SER A 12 -17.29 49.66 1.58
N ASN A 13 -17.72 49.03 0.48
CA ASN A 13 -19.10 48.58 0.33
C ASN A 13 -19.31 47.74 -0.95
N GLY A 14 -19.54 46.45 -0.72
CA GLY A 14 -20.44 45.62 -1.50
C GLY A 14 -21.40 44.96 -0.51
N GLU A 15 -22.22 45.79 0.15
CA GLU A 15 -23.34 45.34 0.95
C GLU A 15 -24.39 44.68 0.05
N ALA A 16 -24.75 43.45 0.40
CA ALA A 16 -26.09 42.92 0.22
C ALA A 16 -26.52 42.40 1.59
N HIS A 17 -26.99 43.32 2.44
CA HIS A 17 -27.74 43.03 3.65
C HIS A 17 -28.89 44.03 3.74
N LEU A 18 -29.97 43.61 4.42
CA LEU A 18 -31.27 44.25 4.64
C LEU A 18 -32.31 43.83 3.58
N ASP A 19 -33.41 43.16 3.90
CA ASP A 19 -34.03 42.83 5.18
C ASP A 19 -35.01 41.67 4.94
N GLU A 20 -35.06 40.72 5.87
CA GLU A 20 -36.32 40.34 6.52
C GLU A 20 -35.99 39.42 7.72
N GLN A 21 -35.58 40.04 8.83
CA GLN A 21 -35.82 39.45 10.14
C GLN A 21 -37.23 39.84 10.58
N VAL A 22 -38.23 38.97 10.43
CA VAL A 22 -39.29 38.72 11.44
C VAL A 22 -39.96 37.37 11.14
N ALA A 23 -39.52 36.32 11.82
CA ALA A 23 -40.44 35.29 12.31
C ALA A 23 -39.78 34.58 13.50
N ASN A 24 -40.01 35.16 14.68
CA ASN A 24 -39.85 34.49 15.96
C ASN A 24 -40.55 33.12 15.93
N GLY A 25 -39.81 32.09 16.33
CA GLY A 25 -40.33 30.75 16.47
C GLY A 25 -39.40 29.93 17.35
N LEU A 26 -39.50 30.20 18.65
CA LEU A 26 -38.96 29.41 19.76
C LEU A 26 -38.88 27.91 19.41
N GLY A 27 -37.67 27.48 19.11
CA GLY A 27 -37.33 26.08 18.90
C GLY A 27 -36.02 25.80 19.58
N HIS A 28 -36.01 25.93 20.91
CA HIS A 28 -34.99 25.36 21.79
C HIS A 28 -34.68 23.96 21.27
N LYS A 29 -33.62 23.79 20.46
CA LYS A 29 -33.19 22.46 20.03
C LYS A 29 -32.61 21.85 21.28
N LYS A 30 -33.52 21.14 21.97
CA LYS A 30 -33.32 20.31 23.15
C LYS A 30 -31.86 19.87 23.18
N CYS A 31 -31.13 20.33 24.20
CA CYS A 31 -29.94 19.64 24.68
C CYS A 31 -30.46 18.30 25.18
N SER A 32 -30.80 17.41 24.25
CA SER A 32 -31.08 16.03 24.54
C SER A 32 -29.74 15.51 25.02
N ASN A 33 -29.71 14.94 26.22
CA ASN A 33 -28.61 14.11 26.65
C ASN A 33 -28.37 13.11 25.52
N GLU A 34 -27.40 13.41 24.64
CA GLU A 34 -26.96 12.44 23.65
C GLU A 34 -26.29 11.37 24.48
N THR A 35 -27.07 10.33 24.75
CA THR A 35 -26.64 9.11 25.41
C THR A 35 -25.32 8.72 24.76
N THR A 36 -24.31 8.38 25.55
CA THR A 36 -22.98 7.97 25.05
C THR A 36 -23.11 6.94 23.92
N ALA A 37 -24.16 6.12 23.96
CA ALA A 37 -24.58 5.20 22.90
C ALA A 37 -24.83 5.85 21.52
N GLU A 38 -25.50 7.01 21.43
CA GLU A 38 -25.77 7.70 20.16
C GLU A 38 -24.49 8.33 19.58
N LYS A 39 -23.61 8.85 20.45
CA LYS A 39 -22.27 9.33 20.05
C LYS A 39 -21.39 8.18 19.56
N ILE A 40 -21.37 7.07 20.29
CA ILE A 40 -20.66 5.85 19.90
C ILE A 40 -21.22 5.31 18.58
N LYS A 41 -22.54 5.26 18.40
CA LYS A 41 -23.16 4.81 17.16
C LYS A 41 -22.77 5.70 15.97
N ARG A 42 -22.76 7.02 16.14
CA ARG A 42 -22.26 7.95 15.10
C ARG A 42 -20.79 7.69 14.76
N LEU A 43 -19.94 7.52 15.77
CA LEU A 43 -18.50 7.25 15.57
C LEU A 43 -18.24 5.88 14.92
N VAL A 44 -18.99 4.85 15.31
CA VAL A 44 -18.91 3.50 14.73
C VAL A 44 -19.38 3.52 13.28
N MET A 45 -20.48 4.22 12.98
CA MET A 45 -20.94 4.35 11.59
C MET A 45 -19.97 5.16 10.73
N ALA A 46 -19.29 6.15 11.30
CA ALA A 46 -18.27 6.92 10.59
C ALA A 46 -17.00 6.11 10.29
N ASN A 47 -16.61 5.19 11.18
CA ASN A 47 -15.37 4.39 11.06
C ASN A 47 -15.64 2.91 10.82
N LEU A 48 -16.81 2.56 10.27
CA LEU A 48 -17.31 1.19 10.22
C LEU A 48 -16.33 0.25 9.50
N LEU A 49 -15.76 0.69 8.38
CA LEU A 49 -14.81 -0.11 7.61
C LEU A 49 -13.54 -0.40 8.41
N VAL A 50 -12.96 0.61 9.07
CA VAL A 50 -11.74 0.46 9.87
C VAL A 50 -11.97 -0.50 11.04
N ILE A 51 -13.11 -0.35 11.73
CA ILE A 51 -13.46 -1.24 12.84
C ILE A 51 -13.66 -2.67 12.34
N LEU A 52 -14.31 -2.84 11.18
CA LEU A 52 -14.57 -4.15 10.58
C LEU A 52 -13.28 -4.86 10.13
N THR A 53 -12.30 -4.15 9.57
CA THR A 53 -11.01 -4.74 9.17
C THR A 53 -10.18 -5.15 10.38
N VAL A 54 -10.11 -4.31 11.42
CA VAL A 54 -9.42 -4.64 12.66
C VAL A 54 -10.07 -5.84 13.34
N ALA A 55 -11.40 -5.84 13.47
CA ALA A 55 -12.15 -6.98 14.00
C ALA A 55 -11.92 -8.25 13.16
N GLY A 56 -11.92 -8.13 11.83
CA GLY A 56 -11.65 -9.22 10.89
C GLY A 56 -10.26 -9.84 11.08
N VAL A 57 -9.22 -9.03 11.30
CA VAL A 57 -7.87 -9.52 11.62
C VAL A 57 -7.86 -10.27 12.94
N ILE A 58 -8.48 -9.70 13.99
CA ILE A 58 -8.53 -10.33 15.32
C ILE A 58 -9.25 -11.69 15.25
N ILE A 59 -10.44 -11.73 14.64
CA ILE A 59 -11.21 -12.96 14.44
C ILE A 59 -10.42 -13.95 13.58
N GLY A 60 -9.78 -13.50 12.51
CA GLY A 60 -8.94 -14.33 11.65
C GLY A 60 -7.78 -14.99 12.39
N VAL A 61 -7.12 -14.26 13.29
CA VAL A 61 -6.06 -14.82 14.15
C VAL A 61 -6.63 -15.87 15.11
N PHE A 62 -7.75 -15.61 15.78
CA PHE A 62 -8.38 -16.59 16.69
C PHE A 62 -8.81 -17.86 15.96
N ILE A 63 -9.44 -17.73 14.79
CA ILE A 63 -9.82 -18.87 13.95
C ILE A 63 -8.57 -19.62 13.48
N GLY A 64 -7.53 -18.91 13.03
CA GLY A 64 -6.27 -19.52 12.59
C GLY A 64 -5.57 -20.32 13.69
N LEU A 65 -5.54 -19.80 14.91
CA LEU A 65 -4.98 -20.50 16.07
C LEU A 65 -5.85 -21.71 16.47
N GLY A 66 -7.18 -21.57 16.45
CA GLY A 66 -8.10 -22.67 16.75
C GLY A 66 -8.00 -23.81 15.73
N VAL A 67 -7.94 -23.48 14.44
CA VAL A 67 -7.77 -24.45 13.35
C VAL A 67 -6.42 -25.14 13.41
N ARG A 68 -5.35 -24.44 13.84
CA ARG A 68 -4.01 -25.04 14.01
C ARG A 68 -3.97 -26.16 15.04
N HIS A 69 -4.85 -26.15 16.04
CA HIS A 69 -4.94 -27.21 17.06
C HIS A 69 -5.71 -28.45 16.59
N MET A 70 -6.44 -28.37 15.46
CA MET A 70 -7.15 -29.50 14.88
C MET A 70 -6.34 -30.03 13.70
N GLU A 71 -6.01 -31.32 13.68
CA GLU A 71 -5.31 -31.94 12.53
C GLU A 71 -6.27 -32.06 11.33
N LEU A 72 -6.52 -30.94 10.65
CA LEU A 72 -7.37 -30.88 9.47
C LEU A 72 -6.61 -31.34 8.22
N SER A 73 -7.35 -31.99 7.33
CA SER A 73 -6.84 -32.40 6.01
C SER A 73 -6.55 -31.17 5.13
N ARG A 74 -5.55 -31.26 4.24
CA ARG A 74 -5.12 -30.14 3.36
C ARG A 74 -6.27 -29.53 2.54
N THR A 75 -7.26 -30.35 2.17
CA THR A 75 -8.43 -29.89 1.39
C THR A 75 -9.32 -28.94 2.19
N GLN A 76 -9.48 -29.15 3.50
CA GLN A 76 -10.30 -28.29 4.36
C GLN A 76 -9.64 -26.93 4.58
N ILE A 77 -8.31 -26.89 4.69
CA ILE A 77 -7.53 -25.65 4.77
C ILE A 77 -7.72 -24.81 3.50
N LEU A 78 -7.74 -25.46 2.33
CA LEU A 78 -7.98 -24.78 1.05
C LEU A 78 -9.37 -24.11 0.99
N TYR A 79 -10.42 -24.81 1.44
CA TYR A 79 -11.78 -24.26 1.47
C TYR A 79 -11.90 -23.07 2.44
N VAL A 80 -11.27 -23.13 3.62
CA VAL A 80 -11.26 -22.01 4.58
C VAL A 80 -10.51 -20.80 4.02
N GLY A 81 -9.44 -21.01 3.25
CA GLY A 81 -8.66 -19.94 2.62
C GLY A 81 -9.27 -19.34 1.35
N PHE A 82 -10.28 -20.00 0.76
CA PHE A 82 -10.90 -19.59 -0.50
C PHE A 82 -11.39 -18.12 -0.55
N PRO A 83 -12.14 -17.59 0.43
CA PRO A 83 -12.57 -16.18 0.40
C PRO A 83 -11.39 -15.18 0.39
N GLY A 84 -10.27 -15.53 1.04
CA GLY A 84 -9.05 -14.73 1.01
C GLY A 84 -8.36 -14.78 -0.35
N GLU A 85 -8.34 -15.95 -1.00
CA GLU A 85 -7.80 -16.08 -2.36
C GLU A 85 -8.59 -15.24 -3.36
N LEU A 86 -9.92 -15.27 -3.27
CA LEU A 86 -10.80 -14.46 -4.11
C LEU A 86 -10.55 -12.96 -3.91
N LEU A 87 -10.40 -12.50 -2.66
CA LEU A 87 -10.07 -11.10 -2.36
C LEU A 87 -8.75 -10.68 -3.03
N ILE A 88 -7.70 -11.48 -2.89
CA ILE A 88 -6.39 -11.18 -3.51
C ILE A 88 -6.49 -11.16 -5.04
N ARG A 89 -7.28 -12.05 -5.65
CA ARG A 89 -7.50 -12.07 -7.09
C ARG A 89 -8.21 -10.81 -7.59
N LEU A 90 -9.22 -10.33 -6.85
CA LEU A 90 -9.92 -9.08 -7.17
C LEU A 90 -8.98 -7.86 -7.08
N LEU A 91 -8.17 -7.77 -6.01
CA LEU A 91 -7.21 -6.67 -5.85
C LEU A 91 -6.15 -6.66 -6.97
N LYS A 92 -5.64 -7.84 -7.35
CA LYS A 92 -4.66 -7.98 -8.45
C LYS A 92 -5.26 -7.63 -9.82
N MET A 93 -6.55 -7.83 -10.05
CA MET A 93 -7.20 -7.41 -11.30
C MET A 93 -7.24 -5.88 -11.43
N ILE A 94 -7.43 -5.19 -10.31
CA ILE A 94 -7.63 -3.73 -10.27
C ILE A 94 -6.29 -2.97 -10.30
N ILE A 95 -5.21 -3.55 -9.76
CA ILE A 95 -3.93 -2.83 -9.59
C ILE A 95 -3.32 -2.35 -10.92
N ILE A 96 -3.29 -3.18 -11.95
CA ILE A 96 -2.65 -2.86 -13.25
C ILE A 96 -3.27 -1.62 -13.89
N PRO A 97 -4.61 -1.58 -14.15
CA PRO A 97 -5.22 -0.40 -14.78
C PRO A 97 -5.13 0.84 -13.90
N LEU A 98 -5.30 0.71 -12.56
CA LEU A 98 -5.23 1.87 -11.67
C LEU A 98 -3.84 2.52 -11.65
N VAL A 99 -2.77 1.73 -11.56
CA VAL A 99 -1.41 2.26 -11.49
C VAL A 99 -1.02 2.97 -12.79
N VAL A 100 -1.31 2.37 -13.95
CA VAL A 100 -0.96 2.96 -15.24
C VAL A 100 -1.73 4.26 -15.47
N CYS A 101 -3.05 4.25 -15.29
CA CYS A 101 -3.88 5.45 -15.49
C CYS A 101 -3.52 6.56 -14.50
N SER A 102 -3.31 6.22 -13.21
CA SER A 102 -2.93 7.19 -12.19
C SER A 102 -1.55 7.81 -12.45
N LEU A 103 -0.58 7.01 -12.88
CA LEU A 103 0.77 7.51 -13.16
C LEU A 103 0.78 8.42 -14.39
N VAL A 104 0.09 8.03 -15.47
CA VAL A 104 -0.01 8.83 -16.70
C VAL A 104 -0.75 10.14 -16.43
N SER A 105 -1.92 10.09 -15.77
CA SER A 105 -2.69 11.29 -15.43
C SER A 105 -1.93 12.21 -14.47
N GLY A 106 -1.25 11.65 -13.47
CA GLY A 106 -0.44 12.42 -12.53
C GLY A 106 0.74 13.10 -13.21
N ALA A 107 1.50 12.38 -14.04
CA ALA A 107 2.64 12.92 -14.77
C ALA A 107 2.23 13.97 -15.81
N ALA A 108 1.09 13.80 -16.46
CA ALA A 108 0.57 14.76 -17.44
C ALA A 108 0.06 16.07 -16.81
N SER A 109 -0.27 16.07 -15.51
CA SER A 109 -0.83 17.23 -14.81
C SER A 109 0.20 18.25 -14.30
N ILE A 110 1.50 17.93 -14.38
CA ILE A 110 2.58 18.72 -13.77
C ILE A 110 3.64 19.07 -14.84
N ASP A 111 4.20 20.28 -14.78
CA ASP A 111 5.30 20.69 -15.66
C ASP A 111 6.53 19.79 -15.50
N PRO A 112 7.23 19.40 -16.60
CA PRO A 112 8.37 18.48 -16.54
C PRO A 112 9.49 18.90 -15.56
N LYS A 113 9.74 20.22 -15.45
CA LYS A 113 10.75 20.77 -14.52
C LYS A 113 10.33 20.60 -13.06
N ALA A 114 9.05 20.80 -12.75
CA ALA A 114 8.51 20.61 -11.42
C ALA A 114 8.45 19.11 -11.07
N LEU A 115 8.04 18.27 -12.02
CA LEU A 115 8.00 16.81 -11.89
C LEU A 115 9.39 16.24 -11.59
N GLY A 116 10.43 16.71 -12.27
CA GLY A 116 11.82 16.30 -12.01
C GLY A 116 12.31 16.68 -10.61
N LYS A 117 11.98 17.88 -10.12
CA LYS A 117 12.32 18.30 -8.74
C LYS A 117 11.58 17.46 -7.71
N LEU A 118 10.27 17.25 -7.90
CA LEU A 118 9.45 16.45 -7.00
C LEU A 118 9.93 15.00 -6.96
N GLY A 119 10.19 14.40 -8.13
CA GLY A 119 10.73 13.06 -8.26
C GLY A 119 12.11 12.92 -7.61
N GLY A 120 12.98 13.92 -7.75
CA GLY A 120 14.29 13.94 -7.09
C GLY A 120 14.18 13.95 -5.56
N TRP A 121 13.31 14.79 -4.99
CA TRP A 121 13.04 14.78 -3.54
C TRP A 121 12.42 13.46 -3.07
N ALA A 122 11.50 12.88 -3.85
CA ALA A 122 10.89 11.59 -3.53
C ALA A 122 11.93 10.45 -3.56
N MET A 123 12.79 10.41 -4.58
CA MET A 123 13.85 9.40 -4.69
C MET A 123 14.86 9.51 -3.54
N LEU A 124 15.27 10.73 -3.17
CA LEU A 124 16.15 10.96 -2.04
C LEU A 124 15.48 10.53 -0.72
N PHE A 125 14.20 10.87 -0.52
CA PHE A 125 13.43 10.46 0.65
C PHE A 125 13.35 8.94 0.78
N PHE A 126 13.06 8.22 -0.32
CA PHE A 126 12.99 6.76 -0.30
C PHE A 126 14.36 6.12 -0.05
N LEU A 127 15.43 6.63 -0.66
CA LEU A 127 16.78 6.09 -0.46
C LEU A 127 17.21 6.22 1.01
N VAL A 128 17.08 7.42 1.58
CA VAL A 128 17.48 7.70 2.97
C VAL A 128 16.64 6.88 3.95
N THR A 129 15.32 6.87 3.77
CA THR A 129 14.43 6.13 4.69
C THR A 129 14.65 4.62 4.61
N THR A 130 14.87 4.08 3.41
CA THR A 130 15.16 2.64 3.22
C THR A 130 16.50 2.26 3.85
N LEU A 131 17.53 3.10 3.72
CA LEU A 131 18.83 2.86 4.32
C LEU A 131 18.75 2.88 5.86
N ILE A 132 18.04 3.85 6.43
CA ILE A 132 17.79 3.93 7.88
C ILE A 132 17.01 2.72 8.37
N ALA A 133 15.91 2.36 7.69
CA ALA A 133 15.09 1.21 8.05
C ALA A 133 15.88 -0.12 7.97
N SER A 134 16.68 -0.30 6.92
CA SER A 134 17.55 -1.47 6.74
C SER A 134 18.62 -1.55 7.84
N ALA A 135 19.29 -0.43 8.15
CA ALA A 135 20.28 -0.37 9.22
C ALA A 135 19.68 -0.76 10.57
N ILE A 136 18.52 -0.20 10.92
CA ILE A 136 17.80 -0.56 12.15
C ILE A 136 17.41 -2.05 12.14
N GLY A 137 16.91 -2.56 11.01
CA GLY A 137 16.52 -3.97 10.85
C GLY A 137 17.69 -4.93 11.07
N VAL A 138 18.85 -4.64 10.49
CA VAL A 138 20.07 -5.43 10.67
C VAL A 138 20.56 -5.37 12.11
N ILE A 139 20.63 -4.16 12.71
CA ILE A 139 21.05 -4.00 14.11
C ILE A 139 20.13 -4.78 15.05
N MET A 140 18.81 -4.68 14.88
CA MET A 140 17.86 -5.43 15.70
C MET A 140 17.97 -6.95 15.49
N ALA A 141 18.17 -7.39 14.24
CA ALA A 141 18.36 -8.81 13.94
C ALA A 141 19.62 -9.38 14.61
N PHE A 142 20.73 -8.62 14.66
CA PHE A 142 21.94 -9.02 15.38
C PHE A 142 21.72 -9.07 16.90
N ILE A 143 21.03 -8.07 17.48
CA ILE A 143 20.77 -8.01 18.93
C ILE A 143 19.85 -9.15 19.38
N ILE A 144 18.75 -9.38 18.66
CA ILE A 144 17.76 -10.42 19.00
C ILE A 144 18.27 -11.81 18.61
N SER A 145 19.11 -11.90 17.55
CA SER A 145 19.62 -13.15 16.98
C SER A 145 18.53 -14.24 16.87
N PRO A 146 17.41 -13.95 16.16
CA PRO A 146 16.29 -14.87 16.09
C PRO A 146 16.73 -16.19 15.44
N GLY A 147 16.46 -17.31 16.09
CA GLY A 147 16.78 -18.65 15.60
C GLY A 147 18.10 -19.26 16.14
N SER A 148 18.88 -18.52 16.93
CA SER A 148 20.09 -19.05 17.61
C SER A 148 19.78 -20.16 18.64
N ASN A 149 18.55 -20.24 19.12
CA ASN A 149 18.06 -21.22 20.11
C ASN A 149 17.23 -22.36 19.51
N THR A 150 17.01 -22.36 18.19
CA THR A 150 16.35 -23.47 17.50
C THR A 150 17.40 -24.43 16.95
N GLY A 151 17.55 -25.60 17.59
CA GLY A 151 18.25 -26.77 17.03
C GLY A 151 17.55 -27.38 15.80
N SER A 152 16.85 -26.55 15.04
CA SER A 152 16.14 -26.92 13.83
C SER A 152 17.19 -27.19 12.76
N LYS A 153 17.40 -28.48 12.47
CA LYS A 153 17.88 -28.88 11.15
C LYS A 153 17.13 -28.04 10.12
N PRO A 154 17.82 -27.40 9.15
CA PRO A 154 17.13 -26.65 8.12
C PRO A 154 16.10 -27.61 7.53
N ILE A 155 14.83 -27.18 7.45
CA ILE A 155 13.76 -27.95 6.83
C ILE A 155 14.09 -27.97 5.33
N LEU A 156 15.05 -28.82 4.96
CA LEU A 156 15.37 -29.24 3.60
C LEU A 156 14.73 -30.61 3.34
N SER A 157 13.62 -30.91 4.04
CA SER A 157 12.80 -32.09 3.80
C SER A 157 11.79 -31.82 2.67
N GLY A 158 12.33 -31.42 1.53
CA GLY A 158 11.64 -31.43 0.25
C GLY A 158 12.69 -31.72 -0.79
N ASP A 159 12.49 -32.78 -1.58
CA ASP A 159 13.25 -33.14 -2.78
C ASP A 159 13.09 -32.07 -3.90
N GLY A 160 13.23 -30.80 -3.56
CA GLY A 160 13.33 -29.71 -4.50
C GLY A 160 14.79 -29.53 -4.86
N GLU A 161 15.12 -29.64 -6.15
CA GLU A 161 16.41 -29.21 -6.69
C GLU A 161 16.83 -27.90 -6.00
N LEU A 162 18.04 -27.87 -5.44
CA LEU A 162 18.61 -26.66 -4.86
C LEU A 162 18.44 -25.54 -5.89
N PRO A 163 17.79 -24.40 -5.54
CA PRO A 163 17.65 -23.28 -6.45
C PRO A 163 19.05 -22.93 -6.98
N GLN A 164 19.24 -23.01 -8.30
CA GLN A 164 20.53 -22.66 -8.89
C GLN A 164 20.89 -21.25 -8.42
N ALA A 165 22.10 -21.11 -7.88
CA ALA A 165 22.60 -19.83 -7.39
C ALA A 165 22.62 -18.84 -8.55
N LYS A 166 21.65 -17.92 -8.58
CA LYS A 166 21.59 -16.86 -9.57
C LYS A 166 22.78 -15.94 -9.34
N GLU A 167 23.56 -15.67 -10.38
CA GLU A 167 24.62 -14.67 -10.26
C GLU A 167 24.00 -13.28 -9.97
N VAL A 168 24.73 -12.49 -9.18
CA VAL A 168 24.31 -11.11 -8.87
C VAL A 168 24.18 -10.30 -10.16
N VAL A 169 25.10 -10.51 -11.11
CA VAL A 169 25.08 -9.86 -12.42
C VAL A 169 23.80 -10.19 -13.18
N ASP A 170 23.39 -11.45 -13.24
CA ASP A 170 22.13 -11.86 -13.88
C ASP A 170 20.90 -11.21 -13.24
N SER A 171 20.95 -10.98 -11.92
CA SER A 171 19.85 -10.29 -11.21
C SER A 171 19.76 -8.81 -11.57
N PHE A 172 20.89 -8.12 -11.66
CA PHE A 172 20.94 -6.73 -12.12
C PHE A 172 20.53 -6.60 -13.59
N LEU A 173 20.98 -7.51 -14.45
CA LEU A 173 20.60 -7.54 -15.85
C LEU A 173 19.10 -7.81 -16.03
N ASP A 174 18.53 -8.73 -15.24
CA ASP A 174 17.08 -8.96 -15.21
C ASP A 174 16.31 -7.71 -14.77
N LEU A 175 16.79 -7.01 -13.73
CA LEU A 175 16.15 -5.77 -13.29
C LEU A 175 16.09 -4.74 -14.44
N ILE A 176 17.22 -4.50 -15.11
CA ILE A 176 17.28 -3.54 -16.23
C ILE A 176 16.36 -3.98 -17.38
N ARG A 177 16.31 -5.28 -17.70
CA ARG A 177 15.41 -5.83 -18.73
C ARG A 177 13.93 -5.67 -18.36
N ASN A 178 13.57 -5.77 -17.08
CA ASN A 178 12.21 -5.56 -16.62
C ASN A 178 11.82 -4.06 -16.56
N ILE A 179 12.78 -3.15 -16.41
CA ILE A 179 12.53 -1.69 -16.51
C ILE A 179 12.13 -1.30 -17.94
N PHE A 180 12.76 -1.91 -18.95
CA PHE A 180 12.47 -1.65 -20.37
C PHE A 180 11.93 -2.92 -21.05
N PRO A 181 10.64 -3.27 -20.84
CA PRO A 181 10.07 -4.48 -21.41
C PRO A 181 9.98 -4.38 -22.94
N SER A 182 10.17 -5.52 -23.62
CA SER A 182 10.02 -5.61 -25.08
C SER A 182 8.57 -5.48 -25.56
N ASN A 183 7.60 -5.75 -24.68
CA ASN A 183 6.18 -5.64 -24.97
C ASN A 183 5.39 -5.24 -23.73
N LEU A 184 4.62 -4.15 -23.82
CA LEU A 184 3.84 -3.61 -22.70
C LEU A 184 2.70 -4.53 -22.24
N VAL A 185 2.06 -5.25 -23.18
CA VAL A 185 0.97 -6.19 -22.88
C VAL A 185 1.51 -7.42 -22.16
N SER A 186 2.64 -7.96 -22.63
CA SER A 186 3.31 -9.09 -21.97
C SER A 186 3.80 -8.70 -20.56
N ALA A 187 4.39 -7.51 -20.42
CA ALA A 187 4.89 -7.00 -19.14
C ALA A 187 3.81 -6.84 -18.06
N ALA A 188 2.53 -6.68 -18.47
CA ALA A 188 1.41 -6.60 -17.52
C ALA A 188 1.13 -7.94 -16.81
N PHE A 189 1.51 -9.08 -17.41
CA PHE A 189 1.21 -10.41 -16.86
C PHE A 189 2.47 -11.27 -16.61
N GLN A 190 3.62 -10.89 -17.16
CA GLN A 190 4.85 -11.66 -17.13
C GLN A 190 6.06 -10.78 -16.81
N SER A 191 6.92 -11.26 -15.89
CA SER A 191 8.23 -10.68 -15.61
C SER A 191 9.34 -11.52 -16.26
N VAL A 192 10.32 -10.88 -16.89
CA VAL A 192 11.45 -11.55 -17.55
C VAL A 192 12.47 -12.04 -16.51
N SER A 193 13.03 -13.22 -16.75
CA SER A 193 13.94 -13.89 -15.82
C SER A 193 15.01 -14.68 -16.61
N ILE A 194 16.30 -14.34 -16.44
CA ILE A 194 17.41 -14.98 -17.16
C ILE A 194 17.55 -16.47 -16.83
N LEU A 195 17.28 -16.86 -15.58
CA LEU A 195 17.31 -18.28 -15.19
C LEU A 195 16.29 -19.13 -15.97
N LEU A 196 15.16 -18.54 -16.38
CA LEU A 196 14.16 -19.21 -17.20
C LEU A 196 14.68 -19.39 -18.63
N TYR A 197 15.39 -18.39 -19.17
CA TYR A 197 16.03 -18.48 -20.49
C TYR A 197 17.15 -19.53 -20.52
N HIS A 198 18.02 -19.52 -19.50
CA HIS A 198 19.12 -20.47 -19.41
C HIS A 198 18.63 -21.91 -19.13
N THR A 199 17.56 -22.08 -18.36
CA THR A 199 16.92 -23.38 -18.14
C THR A 199 16.18 -23.87 -19.38
N TYR A 200 15.53 -22.96 -20.14
CA TYR A 200 14.87 -23.29 -21.41
C TYR A 200 15.88 -23.72 -22.49
N ASN A 201 16.99 -22.99 -22.65
CA ASN A 201 18.04 -23.36 -23.60
C ASN A 201 18.76 -24.65 -23.18
N ARG A 202 19.03 -24.86 -21.88
CA ARG A 202 19.64 -26.11 -21.40
C ARG A 202 18.76 -27.34 -21.69
N LYS A 203 17.43 -27.22 -21.57
CA LYS A 203 16.50 -28.32 -21.92
C LYS A 203 16.48 -28.62 -23.42
N ARG A 204 16.59 -27.59 -24.27
CA ARG A 204 16.71 -27.74 -25.74
C ARG A 204 17.98 -28.48 -26.16
N GLU A 205 19.09 -28.29 -25.45
CA GLU A 205 20.38 -28.98 -25.75
C GLU A 205 20.40 -30.45 -25.28
N THR A 206 19.56 -30.83 -24.31
CA THR A 206 19.45 -32.23 -23.83
C THR A 206 18.44 -33.08 -24.61
N GLU A 207 17.64 -32.49 -25.50
CA GLU A 207 16.63 -33.18 -26.31
C GLU A 207 17.07 -33.43 -27.78
N THR A 208 18.32 -33.11 -28.14
CA THR A 208 18.98 -33.45 -29.42
C THR A 208 20.14 -34.41 -29.21
#